data_AF-A0A7K9N0V7-F1
#
_entry.id   AF-A0A7K9N0V7-F1
#
_cell.length_a   1.000
_cell.length_b   1.000
_cell.length_c   1.000
_cell.angle_alpha   90.00
_cell.angle_beta   90.00
_cell.angle_gamma   90.00
#
_symmetry.space_group_name_H-M   'P 1'
#
loop_
_entity.id
_entity.type
_entity.pdbx_description
1 polymer ?
#
loop_
_entity_poly.entity_id
_entity_poly.type
_entity_poly.pdbx_seq_one_letter_code
_entity_poly.pdbx_strand_id
1 'polypeptide(L)'
;RRSPQVKELGAAVYNCSCLAEDLGKIFEAYWALGVPDASIPAPWPDNYSTAFNAETPLELALNDTAAAVYFSVRAAPAGSALPGPGSTLDADRRSRQSSPPALCAAGRTRDLDALLAVIDSAEAFVDVAVMSYLPTTEFSRPERFWPAIDDRLRKAVFERGVRVRLLAGCWRHSRASMFPFLKSLAAVADNRTRYDVEVRLFLVPASAAQARIPFARVNHNKYMVTEKAAYVGTSNWSGDYFERTAGSALVVAQPGAGAGTFRQRLQDVFERDWGSRYSVDIGDAESWGGRCGPR
;
A
#
# COMPACT_ATOMS: atom_id res chain seq x y z
N ARG A 1 8.37 -29.63 -8.76
CA ARG A 1 7.74 -29.86 -7.44
C ARG A 1 6.51 -28.97 -7.31
N ARG A 2 5.40 -29.43 -6.69
CA ARG A 2 4.24 -28.56 -6.39
C ARG A 2 4.53 -27.84 -5.06
N SER A 3 4.74 -26.54 -5.10
CA SER A 3 4.97 -25.72 -3.92
C SER A 3 4.28 -24.37 -4.16
N PRO A 4 3.48 -23.87 -3.19
CA PRO A 4 2.98 -22.51 -3.24
C PRO A 4 4.18 -21.56 -3.16
N GLN A 5 4.18 -20.53 -4.00
CA GLN A 5 5.18 -19.47 -3.98
C GLN A 5 4.48 -18.15 -4.20
N VAL A 6 4.78 -17.20 -3.33
CA VAL A 6 4.34 -15.81 -3.38
C VAL A 6 5.62 -14.96 -3.40
N LYS A 7 5.64 -13.90 -4.22
CA LYS A 7 6.72 -12.92 -4.21
C LYS A 7 6.29 -11.76 -3.30
N GLU A 8 6.89 -11.71 -2.12
CA GLU A 8 6.73 -10.62 -1.16
C GLU A 8 7.87 -9.60 -1.26
N LEU A 9 7.74 -8.51 -0.52
CA LEU A 9 8.83 -7.61 -0.15
C LEU A 9 8.74 -7.39 1.37
N GLY A 10 9.89 -7.30 2.04
CA GLY A 10 9.99 -6.85 3.43
C GLY A 10 11.19 -5.95 3.63
N ALA A 11 11.16 -5.15 4.69
CA ALA A 11 12.28 -4.37 5.17
C ALA A 11 12.86 -5.03 6.43
N ALA A 12 14.18 -5.05 6.56
CA ALA A 12 14.86 -5.47 7.78
C ALA A 12 15.79 -4.34 8.23
N VAL A 13 15.59 -3.86 9.46
CA VAL A 13 16.43 -2.86 10.11
C VAL A 13 17.04 -3.51 11.35
N TYR A 14 18.34 -3.36 11.52
CA TYR A 14 19.10 -3.96 12.61
C TYR A 14 19.69 -2.86 13.51
N ASN A 15 19.97 -3.20 14.77
CA ASN A 15 20.63 -2.32 15.75
C ASN A 15 19.92 -0.96 15.97
N CYS A 16 18.60 -0.91 15.80
CA CYS A 16 17.79 0.29 15.99
C CYS A 16 16.70 0.03 17.03
N SER A 17 17.03 0.21 18.33
CA SER A 17 16.11 -0.07 19.43
C SER A 17 14.88 0.84 19.41
N CYS A 18 15.05 2.14 19.19
CA CYS A 18 13.96 3.11 19.13
C CYS A 18 12.90 2.77 18.05
N LEU A 19 13.32 2.34 16.85
CA LEU A 19 12.40 1.92 15.80
C LEU A 19 11.76 0.54 16.11
N ALA A 20 12.50 -0.36 16.76
CA ALA A 20 11.97 -1.66 17.18
C ALA A 20 10.93 -1.54 18.32
N GLU A 21 11.19 -0.69 19.31
CA GLU A 21 10.26 -0.33 20.38
C GLU A 21 9.00 0.33 19.81
N ASP A 22 9.15 1.25 18.86
CA ASP A 22 8.03 1.92 18.21
C ASP A 22 7.15 0.96 17.39
N LEU A 23 7.76 0.02 16.66
CA LEU A 23 7.03 -1.08 16.01
C LEU A 23 6.36 -2.01 17.04
N GLY A 24 7.03 -2.26 18.16
CA GLY A 24 6.51 -3.04 19.29
C GLY A 24 5.19 -2.48 19.81
N LYS A 25 5.05 -1.15 19.93
CA LYS A 25 3.78 -0.51 20.32
C LYS A 25 2.62 -0.84 19.36
N ILE A 26 2.89 -0.94 18.07
CA ILE A 26 1.89 -1.31 17.04
C ILE A 26 1.50 -2.78 17.21
N PHE A 27 2.48 -3.65 17.45
CA PHE A 27 2.22 -5.07 17.73
C PHE A 27 1.37 -5.25 18.99
N GLU A 28 1.76 -4.64 20.12
CA GLU A 28 1.03 -4.74 21.38
C GLU A 28 -0.39 -4.18 21.28
N ALA A 29 -0.61 -3.08 20.54
CA ALA A 29 -1.96 -2.53 20.31
C ALA A 29 -2.86 -3.52 19.56
N TYR A 30 -2.35 -4.21 18.54
CA TYR A 30 -3.10 -5.26 17.84
C TYR A 30 -3.22 -6.55 18.65
N TRP A 31 -2.22 -6.89 19.48
CA TRP A 31 -2.24 -8.05 20.36
C TRP A 31 -3.32 -7.93 21.45
N ALA A 32 -3.41 -6.76 22.09
CA ALA A 32 -4.45 -6.46 23.08
C ALA A 32 -5.88 -6.57 22.50
N LEU A 33 -6.06 -6.26 21.21
CA LEU A 33 -7.34 -6.38 20.50
C LEU A 33 -7.59 -7.76 19.88
N GLY A 34 -6.62 -8.68 19.95
CA GLY A 34 -6.78 -10.07 19.51
C GLY A 34 -7.53 -10.95 20.52
N VAL A 35 -7.80 -10.44 21.73
CA VAL A 35 -8.51 -11.14 22.81
C VAL A 35 -10.02 -11.16 22.53
N PRO A 36 -10.74 -12.26 22.82
CA PRO A 36 -12.21 -12.29 22.73
C PRO A 36 -12.87 -11.16 23.51
N ASP A 37 -13.92 -10.58 22.93
CA ASP A 37 -14.68 -9.44 23.47
C ASP A 37 -13.86 -8.18 23.79
N ALA A 38 -12.62 -8.06 23.29
CA ALA A 38 -11.81 -6.87 23.42
C ALA A 38 -12.54 -5.65 22.82
N SER A 39 -12.72 -4.61 23.64
CA SER A 39 -13.18 -3.30 23.20
C SER A 39 -11.99 -2.40 22.94
N ILE A 40 -12.19 -1.44 22.05
CA ILE A 40 -11.17 -0.48 21.69
C ILE A 40 -11.12 0.62 22.76
N PRO A 41 -9.95 0.89 23.40
CA PRO A 41 -9.82 1.93 24.39
C PRO A 41 -10.10 3.33 23.82
N ALA A 42 -10.76 4.17 24.63
CA ALA A 42 -11.01 5.58 24.31
C ALA A 42 -10.85 6.42 25.59
N PRO A 43 -9.72 7.13 25.79
CA PRO A 43 -8.52 7.16 24.95
C PRO A 43 -7.71 5.85 24.98
N TRP A 44 -6.72 5.73 24.09
CA TRP A 44 -5.67 4.71 24.25
C TRP A 44 -4.78 5.04 25.44
N PRO A 45 -4.33 4.02 26.21
CA PRO A 45 -3.28 4.20 27.18
C PRO A 45 -1.96 4.65 26.53
N ASP A 46 -1.19 5.50 27.21
CA ASP A 46 -0.02 6.17 26.63
C ASP A 46 1.14 5.24 26.23
N ASN A 47 1.17 4.00 26.72
CA ASN A 47 2.19 3.02 26.33
C ASN A 47 2.12 2.64 24.85
N TYR A 48 0.96 2.80 24.19
CA TYR A 48 0.80 2.58 22.75
C TYR A 48 1.11 3.83 21.90
N SER A 49 1.14 5.01 22.51
CA SER A 49 1.36 6.30 21.85
C SER A 49 2.79 6.48 21.35
N THR A 50 2.99 7.28 20.30
CA THR A 50 4.32 7.58 19.75
C THR A 50 4.58 9.08 19.60
N ALA A 51 5.85 9.44 19.58
CA ALA A 51 6.33 10.77 19.17
C ALA A 51 6.72 10.80 17.68
N PHE A 52 6.73 9.66 16.98
CA PHE A 52 7.27 9.54 15.62
C PHE A 52 6.15 9.49 14.57
N ASN A 53 6.13 10.48 13.68
CA ASN A 53 5.11 10.67 12.65
C ASN A 53 5.68 11.47 11.46
N ALA A 54 4.82 11.87 10.52
CA ALA A 54 5.21 12.63 9.34
C ALA A 54 5.72 14.05 9.67
N GLU A 55 5.25 14.64 10.77
CA GLU A 55 5.60 15.98 11.24
C GLU A 55 6.86 16.00 12.11
N THR A 56 7.03 14.99 12.97
CA THR A 56 8.18 14.75 13.84
C THR A 56 8.69 13.32 13.66
N PRO A 57 9.36 13.02 12.54
CA PRO A 57 9.92 11.69 12.28
C PRO A 57 11.10 11.36 13.20
N LEU A 58 11.41 10.06 13.34
CA LEU A 58 12.61 9.61 14.03
C LEU A 58 13.83 9.80 13.11
N GLU A 59 14.65 10.79 13.43
CA GLU A 59 15.94 11.04 12.77
C GLU A 59 17.00 10.03 13.24
N LEU A 60 17.57 9.29 12.29
CA LEU A 60 18.60 8.28 12.54
C LEU A 60 19.48 8.06 11.30
N ALA A 61 20.43 7.12 11.36
CA ALA A 61 21.19 6.67 10.19
C ALA A 61 20.78 5.25 9.76
N LEU A 62 20.42 5.08 8.49
CA LEU A 62 20.26 3.77 7.84
C LEU A 62 21.38 3.58 6.82
N ASN A 63 22.12 2.46 6.88
CA ASN A 63 23.28 2.22 6.02
C ASN A 63 24.24 3.43 5.96
N ASP A 64 24.60 3.96 7.14
CA ASP A 64 25.50 5.12 7.31
C ASP A 64 25.02 6.44 6.64
N THR A 65 23.74 6.50 6.26
CA THR A 65 23.13 7.68 5.64
C THR A 65 21.95 8.18 6.47
N ALA A 66 21.86 9.50 6.67
CA ALA A 66 20.78 10.12 7.43
C ALA A 66 19.41 9.74 6.87
N ALA A 67 18.44 9.51 7.76
CA ALA A 67 17.09 9.10 7.42
C ALA A 67 16.09 9.60 8.47
N ALA A 68 14.99 10.18 7.99
CA ALA A 68 13.83 10.48 8.78
C ALA A 68 12.81 9.34 8.62
N VAL A 69 12.52 8.64 9.70
CA VAL A 69 11.78 7.35 9.67
C VAL A 69 10.56 7.39 10.57
N TYR A 70 9.44 6.82 10.14
CA TYR A 70 8.28 6.57 11.00
C TYR A 70 7.43 5.41 10.49
N PHE A 71 6.59 4.85 11.37
CA PHE A 71 5.53 3.93 10.98
C PHE A 71 4.19 4.63 10.94
N SER A 72 3.51 4.56 9.79
CA SER A 72 2.08 4.85 9.69
C SER A 72 1.26 3.62 10.04
N VAL A 73 0.08 3.84 10.64
CA VAL A 73 -0.87 2.77 10.95
C VAL A 73 -2.27 3.15 10.49
N ARG A 74 -3.15 2.16 10.44
CA ARG A 74 -4.51 2.36 9.96
C ARG A 74 -5.55 2.47 11.07
N ALA A 75 -6.33 3.54 10.95
CA ALA A 75 -7.57 3.85 11.65
C ALA A 75 -8.62 4.26 10.60
N ALA A 76 -9.81 3.64 10.60
CA ALA A 76 -10.94 4.12 9.77
C ALA A 76 -11.33 5.56 10.15
N PRO A 77 -11.95 6.35 9.28
CA PRO A 77 -12.48 7.65 9.68
C PRO A 77 -13.65 7.54 10.68
N ALA A 78 -13.73 8.47 11.63
CA ALA A 78 -14.75 8.51 12.70
C ALA A 78 -16.11 8.99 12.18
N GLY A 79 -16.72 8.21 11.29
CA GLY A 79 -17.93 8.61 10.56
C GLY A 79 -19.01 7.55 10.40
N SER A 80 -18.78 6.27 10.73
CA SER A 80 -19.85 5.26 10.76
C SER A 80 -20.45 5.17 12.17
N ALA A 81 -21.46 5.99 12.44
CA ALA A 81 -22.22 5.97 13.69
C ALA A 81 -22.71 4.55 14.02
N LEU A 82 -22.55 4.15 15.28
CA LEU A 82 -23.28 3.01 15.84
C LEU A 82 -24.78 3.33 15.81
N PRO A 83 -25.65 2.43 15.34
CA PRO A 83 -27.09 2.59 15.54
C PRO A 83 -27.37 2.61 17.05
N GLY A 84 -28.16 3.58 17.51
CA GLY A 84 -28.60 3.65 18.90
C GLY A 84 -29.44 2.42 19.31
N PRO A 85 -29.59 2.15 20.61
CA PRO A 85 -30.32 0.98 21.11
C PRO A 85 -31.82 1.14 20.83
N GLY A 86 -32.31 0.54 19.73
CA GLY A 86 -33.67 0.83 19.26
C GLY A 86 -34.24 -0.05 18.14
N SER A 87 -33.79 -1.30 17.96
CA SER A 87 -34.51 -2.27 17.12
C SER A 87 -34.16 -3.71 17.48
N THR A 88 -35.09 -4.40 18.13
CA THR A 88 -35.05 -5.86 18.32
C THR A 88 -35.53 -6.56 17.06
N LEU A 89 -34.61 -7.19 16.31
CA LEU A 89 -34.82 -8.37 15.47
C LEU A 89 -33.46 -8.84 14.88
N ASP A 90 -33.34 -10.14 14.64
CA ASP A 90 -32.24 -10.85 13.95
C ASP A 90 -30.83 -10.78 14.58
N ALA A 91 -30.65 -11.61 15.61
CA ALA A 91 -29.37 -11.93 16.21
C ALA A 91 -28.54 -12.97 15.40
N ASP A 92 -28.11 -12.63 14.18
CA ASP A 92 -27.07 -13.42 13.46
C ASP A 92 -26.19 -12.57 12.52
N ARG A 93 -25.56 -11.51 13.05
CA ARG A 93 -24.72 -10.62 12.24
C ARG A 93 -23.54 -9.96 12.99
N ARG A 94 -22.86 -10.72 13.86
CA ARG A 94 -21.75 -10.21 14.70
C ARG A 94 -20.37 -10.54 14.14
N SER A 95 -19.82 -9.61 13.35
CA SER A 95 -18.39 -9.22 13.32
C SER A 95 -18.04 -8.31 12.13
N ARG A 96 -18.74 -7.17 11.97
CA ARG A 96 -18.23 -6.08 11.12
C ARG A 96 -17.10 -5.32 11.82
N GLN A 97 -15.98 -5.99 12.06
CA GLN A 97 -14.74 -5.35 12.50
C GLN A 97 -14.07 -4.64 11.31
N SER A 98 -14.71 -3.58 10.82
CA SER A 98 -14.02 -2.57 10.03
C SER A 98 -13.22 -1.69 10.99
N SER A 99 -11.90 -1.84 10.95
CA SER A 99 -10.88 -1.28 11.82
C SER A 99 -11.14 0.18 12.26
N PRO A 100 -11.71 0.42 13.46
CA PRO A 100 -12.20 1.74 13.87
C PRO A 100 -11.15 2.88 13.91
N PRO A 101 -11.59 4.14 14.04
CA PRO A 101 -10.72 5.33 14.12
C PRO A 101 -9.81 5.31 15.33
N ALA A 102 -10.36 4.81 16.42
CA ALA A 102 -9.64 4.50 17.63
C ALA A 102 -8.76 3.26 17.46
N LEU A 103 -8.17 2.97 16.30
CA LEU A 103 -7.01 2.05 16.20
C LEU A 103 -5.68 2.79 16.12
N CYS A 104 -5.68 4.08 15.81
CA CYS A 104 -4.49 4.91 16.00
C CYS A 104 -4.38 5.24 17.49
N ALA A 105 -3.38 4.66 18.15
CA ALA A 105 -2.82 5.24 19.36
C ALA A 105 -2.30 6.67 19.09
N ALA A 106 -2.20 7.50 20.12
CA ALA A 106 -1.94 8.93 19.94
C ALA A 106 -0.57 9.19 19.27
N GLY A 107 -0.53 10.26 18.47
CA GLY A 107 0.67 10.69 17.76
C GLY A 107 1.01 9.93 16.47
N ARG A 108 0.22 8.94 16.05
CA ARG A 108 0.42 8.18 14.79
C ARG A 108 -0.13 8.88 13.54
N THR A 109 0.67 8.97 12.48
CA THR A 109 0.18 9.30 11.13
C THR A 109 -0.70 8.16 10.58
N ARG A 110 -1.82 8.52 9.92
CA ARG A 110 -2.68 7.56 9.24
C ARG A 110 -2.02 7.06 7.95
N ASP A 111 -2.16 5.76 7.67
CA ASP A 111 -1.56 5.08 6.51
C ASP A 111 -1.84 5.78 5.17
N LEU A 112 -3.06 6.30 4.99
CA LEU A 112 -3.43 7.05 3.79
C LEU A 112 -2.67 8.38 3.70
N ASP A 113 -2.66 9.17 4.77
CA ASP A 113 -2.03 10.50 4.77
C ASP A 113 -0.53 10.38 4.49
N ALA A 114 0.13 9.38 5.09
CA ALA A 114 1.54 9.07 4.83
C ALA A 114 1.79 8.72 3.35
N LEU A 115 0.96 7.86 2.75
CA LEU A 115 1.06 7.48 1.34
C LEU A 115 0.84 8.69 0.42
N LEU A 116 -0.21 9.49 0.65
CA LEU A 116 -0.51 10.66 -0.16
C LEU A 116 0.58 11.74 -0.02
N ALA A 117 1.13 11.95 1.19
CA ALA A 117 2.24 12.89 1.42
C ALA A 117 3.51 12.50 0.67
N VAL A 118 3.83 11.20 0.56
CA VAL A 118 4.98 10.76 -0.26
C VAL A 118 4.76 11.05 -1.75
N ILE A 119 3.53 10.89 -2.29
CA ILE A 119 3.21 11.28 -3.68
C ILE A 119 3.25 12.80 -3.86
N ASP A 120 2.64 13.56 -2.94
CA ASP A 120 2.56 15.02 -3.01
C ASP A 120 3.94 15.69 -2.84
N SER A 121 4.87 15.08 -2.11
CA SER A 121 6.24 15.59 -1.95
C SER A 121 7.18 15.31 -3.14
N ALA A 122 6.81 14.40 -4.06
CA ALA A 122 7.65 14.02 -5.18
C ALA A 122 7.79 15.13 -6.24
N GLU A 123 9.01 15.30 -6.75
CA GLU A 123 9.39 16.31 -7.75
C GLU A 123 9.98 15.71 -9.03
N ALA A 124 10.52 14.49 -9.01
CA ALA A 124 11.14 13.87 -10.18
C ALA A 124 10.38 12.61 -10.63
N PHE A 125 10.13 11.67 -9.71
CA PHE A 125 9.41 10.44 -10.06
C PHE A 125 8.62 9.82 -8.90
N VAL A 126 7.62 9.02 -9.26
CA VAL A 126 6.88 8.14 -8.37
C VAL A 126 6.82 6.75 -9.03
N ASP A 127 7.62 5.82 -8.51
CA ASP A 127 7.66 4.43 -8.95
C ASP A 127 6.90 3.55 -7.94
N VAL A 128 5.83 2.88 -8.38
CA VAL A 128 4.88 2.13 -7.54
C VAL A 128 4.85 0.67 -7.95
N ALA A 129 5.05 -0.26 -7.01
CA ALA A 129 4.81 -1.68 -7.24
C ALA A 129 3.78 -2.21 -6.24
N VAL A 130 2.62 -2.62 -6.76
CA VAL A 130 1.48 -3.03 -5.94
C VAL A 130 0.77 -4.25 -6.55
N MET A 131 0.34 -5.17 -5.72
CA MET A 131 -0.45 -6.33 -6.15
C MET A 131 -1.80 -5.95 -6.82
N SER A 132 -2.54 -5.00 -6.26
CA SER A 132 -3.84 -4.53 -6.77
C SER A 132 -3.95 -3.01 -6.70
N TYR A 133 -4.44 -2.39 -7.78
CA TYR A 133 -4.73 -0.96 -7.88
C TYR A 133 -6.17 -0.75 -8.36
N LEU A 134 -7.02 -0.16 -7.51
CA LEU A 134 -8.43 0.10 -7.78
C LEU A 134 -8.82 1.43 -7.13
N PRO A 135 -9.13 2.50 -7.89
CA PRO A 135 -9.71 3.73 -7.35
C PRO A 135 -11.20 3.55 -6.97
N THR A 136 -11.50 2.46 -6.27
CA THR A 136 -12.82 2.07 -5.77
C THR A 136 -12.67 1.34 -4.44
N THR A 137 -13.78 1.19 -3.73
CA THR A 137 -13.93 0.09 -2.76
C THR A 137 -13.95 -1.26 -3.49
N GLU A 138 -13.50 -2.33 -2.84
CA GLU A 138 -13.45 -3.70 -3.37
C GLU A 138 -14.38 -4.68 -2.61
N PHE A 139 -14.52 -4.48 -1.30
CA PHE A 139 -15.26 -5.33 -0.37
C PHE A 139 -16.55 -4.65 0.13
N SER A 140 -16.57 -3.32 0.24
CA SER A 140 -17.78 -2.58 0.63
C SER A 140 -18.94 -2.76 -0.35
N ARG A 141 -20.16 -2.70 0.17
CA ARG A 141 -21.42 -2.75 -0.59
C ARG A 141 -22.36 -1.62 -0.12
N PRO A 142 -22.91 -0.79 -1.02
CA PRO A 142 -22.61 -0.74 -2.46
C PRO A 142 -21.13 -0.38 -2.73
N GLU A 143 -20.62 -0.81 -3.88
CA GLU A 143 -19.29 -0.36 -4.34
C GLU A 143 -19.33 1.15 -4.59
N ARG A 144 -18.24 1.85 -4.28
CA ARG A 144 -18.08 3.29 -4.46
C ARG A 144 -16.77 3.61 -5.18
N PHE A 145 -16.79 4.65 -6.00
CA PHE A 145 -15.57 5.27 -6.52
C PHE A 145 -14.82 5.94 -5.37
N TRP A 146 -13.50 5.79 -5.35
CA TRP A 146 -12.60 6.24 -4.31
C TRP A 146 -11.27 6.69 -4.95
N PRO A 147 -11.16 7.95 -5.38
CA PRO A 147 -10.06 8.38 -6.24
C PRO A 147 -8.81 8.83 -5.48
N ALA A 148 -8.77 8.78 -4.14
CA ALA A 148 -7.79 9.49 -3.33
C ALA A 148 -6.31 9.32 -3.77
N ILE A 149 -5.92 8.11 -4.19
CA ILE A 149 -4.58 7.83 -4.71
C ILE A 149 -4.45 8.16 -6.21
N ASP A 150 -5.45 7.84 -7.02
CA ASP A 150 -5.47 8.09 -8.48
C ASP A 150 -5.41 9.59 -8.79
N ASP A 151 -6.18 10.40 -8.05
CA ASP A 151 -6.11 11.86 -8.09
C ASP A 151 -4.70 12.37 -7.81
N ARG A 152 -4.00 11.80 -6.81
CA ARG A 152 -2.63 12.25 -6.46
C ARG A 152 -1.58 11.86 -7.49
N LEU A 153 -1.68 10.66 -8.07
CA LEU A 153 -0.81 10.26 -9.18
C LEU A 153 -1.02 11.17 -10.39
N ARG A 154 -2.28 11.40 -10.81
CA ARG A 154 -2.59 12.29 -11.94
C ARG A 154 -2.19 13.74 -11.67
N LYS A 155 -2.41 14.23 -10.44
CA LYS A 155 -2.00 15.57 -10.00
C LYS A 155 -0.48 15.75 -10.05
N ALA A 156 0.30 14.75 -9.63
CA ALA A 156 1.76 14.79 -9.71
C ALA A 156 2.26 14.95 -11.15
N VAL A 157 1.67 14.19 -12.09
CA VAL A 157 1.97 14.30 -13.53
C VAL A 157 1.55 15.67 -14.08
N PHE A 158 0.31 16.08 -13.84
CA PHE A 158 -0.29 17.28 -14.43
C PHE A 158 0.32 18.59 -13.89
N GLU A 159 0.41 18.74 -12.56
CA GLU A 159 0.83 20.01 -11.94
C GLU A 159 2.35 20.14 -11.81
N ARG A 160 3.08 19.03 -11.71
CA ARG A 160 4.52 19.02 -11.41
C ARG A 160 5.39 18.34 -12.47
N GLY A 161 4.81 17.69 -13.48
CA GLY A 161 5.58 16.97 -14.50
C GLY A 161 6.32 15.74 -13.96
N VAL A 162 5.89 15.19 -12.81
CA VAL A 162 6.51 14.03 -12.16
C VAL A 162 6.26 12.79 -13.00
N ARG A 163 7.32 12.04 -13.32
CA ARG A 163 7.20 10.75 -14.02
C ARG A 163 6.55 9.71 -13.11
N VAL A 164 5.48 9.05 -13.57
CA VAL A 164 4.81 7.97 -12.82
C VAL A 164 5.03 6.63 -13.50
N ARG A 165 5.55 5.63 -12.78
CA ARG A 165 5.57 4.23 -13.24
C ARG A 165 4.82 3.34 -12.27
N LEU A 166 3.81 2.62 -12.75
CA LEU A 166 2.99 1.72 -11.91
C LEU A 166 3.11 0.27 -12.39
N LEU A 167 3.60 -0.60 -11.52
CA LEU A 167 3.79 -2.04 -11.75
C LEU A 167 2.75 -2.84 -10.95
N ALA A 168 1.66 -3.23 -11.61
CA ALA A 168 0.51 -3.91 -11.00
C ALA A 168 0.61 -5.44 -11.04
N GLY A 169 0.21 -6.12 -9.97
CA GLY A 169 0.19 -7.59 -9.90
C GLY A 169 -0.86 -8.25 -10.80
N CYS A 170 -0.43 -9.17 -11.66
CA CYS A 170 -1.31 -9.88 -12.59
C CYS A 170 -1.40 -11.37 -12.23
N TRP A 171 -2.57 -11.82 -11.79
CA TRP A 171 -2.79 -13.20 -11.31
C TRP A 171 -4.26 -13.63 -11.48
N ARG A 172 -4.56 -14.93 -11.30
CA ARG A 172 -5.90 -15.53 -11.53
C ARG A 172 -7.03 -15.05 -10.59
N HIS A 173 -6.73 -14.14 -9.67
CA HIS A 173 -7.71 -13.56 -8.75
C HIS A 173 -7.72 -12.02 -8.79
N SER A 174 -7.02 -11.39 -9.77
CA SER A 174 -7.16 -9.94 -10.04
C SER A 174 -8.62 -9.58 -10.33
N ARG A 175 -9.10 -8.43 -9.83
CA ARG A 175 -10.43 -7.92 -10.21
C ARG A 175 -10.43 -7.50 -11.69
N ALA A 176 -11.44 -7.91 -12.45
CA ALA A 176 -11.58 -7.50 -13.86
C ALA A 176 -11.71 -5.96 -14.01
N SER A 177 -12.31 -5.29 -13.02
CA SER A 177 -12.45 -3.83 -12.95
C SER A 177 -11.13 -3.07 -12.80
N MET A 178 -10.03 -3.72 -12.39
CA MET A 178 -8.72 -3.09 -12.27
C MET A 178 -8.15 -2.65 -13.62
N PHE A 179 -8.31 -3.49 -14.65
CA PHE A 179 -7.64 -3.28 -15.94
C PHE A 179 -8.12 -2.02 -16.69
N PRO A 180 -9.43 -1.66 -16.70
CA PRO A 180 -9.89 -0.37 -17.20
C PRO A 180 -9.25 0.85 -16.50
N PHE A 181 -9.08 0.81 -15.18
CA PHE A 181 -8.44 1.91 -14.44
C PHE A 181 -6.93 2.00 -14.73
N LEU A 182 -6.23 0.86 -14.80
CA LEU A 182 -4.82 0.82 -15.22
C LEU A 182 -4.62 1.40 -16.63
N LYS A 183 -5.49 1.03 -17.59
CA LYS A 183 -5.49 1.61 -18.94
C LYS A 183 -5.80 3.11 -18.94
N SER A 184 -6.75 3.55 -18.11
CA SER A 184 -7.10 4.97 -17.95
C SER A 184 -5.96 5.81 -17.34
N LEU A 185 -5.12 5.22 -16.48
CA LEU A 185 -3.93 5.88 -15.96
C LEU A 185 -2.83 5.96 -17.03
N ALA A 186 -2.55 4.87 -17.74
CA ALA A 186 -1.57 4.85 -18.83
C ALA A 186 -1.92 5.82 -19.97
N ALA A 187 -3.21 5.98 -20.29
CA ALA A 187 -3.69 6.92 -21.30
C ALA A 187 -3.50 8.40 -20.96
N VAL A 188 -2.94 8.74 -19.78
CA VAL A 188 -2.47 10.09 -19.45
C VAL A 188 -1.16 10.43 -20.17
N ALA A 189 -0.37 9.42 -20.56
CA ALA A 189 0.89 9.63 -21.26
C ALA A 189 0.68 10.26 -22.64
N ASP A 190 1.32 11.40 -22.87
CA ASP A 190 1.26 12.12 -24.15
C ASP A 190 2.53 12.92 -24.40
N ASN A 191 3.12 12.71 -25.58
CA ASN A 191 4.33 13.40 -26.03
C ASN A 191 4.11 14.90 -26.29
N ARG A 192 2.88 15.36 -26.55
CA ARG A 192 2.59 16.78 -26.81
C ARG A 192 2.54 17.59 -25.51
N THR A 193 1.93 17.05 -24.46
CA THR A 193 1.95 17.64 -23.10
C THR A 193 3.23 17.35 -22.33
N ARG A 194 4.00 16.32 -22.74
CA ARG A 194 5.14 15.72 -22.01
C ARG A 194 4.73 15.05 -20.70
N TYR A 195 3.50 14.53 -20.61
CA TYR A 195 3.07 13.70 -19.49
C TYR A 195 3.72 12.32 -19.60
N ASP A 196 4.49 11.94 -18.58
CA ASP A 196 5.27 10.71 -18.53
C ASP A 196 4.63 9.73 -17.54
N VAL A 197 3.86 8.77 -18.08
CA VAL A 197 3.15 7.74 -17.31
C VAL A 197 3.32 6.38 -17.99
N GLU A 198 3.96 5.43 -17.32
CA GLU A 198 3.99 4.04 -17.76
C GLU A 198 3.23 3.14 -16.77
N VAL A 199 2.45 2.20 -17.29
CA VAL A 199 1.77 1.19 -16.46
C VAL A 199 2.04 -0.19 -17.02
N ARG A 200 2.60 -1.07 -16.17
CA ARG A 200 2.96 -2.43 -16.53
C ARG A 200 2.33 -3.44 -15.58
N LEU A 201 2.17 -4.66 -16.08
CA LEU A 201 1.68 -5.82 -15.34
C LEU A 201 2.85 -6.74 -15.01
N PHE A 202 2.93 -7.17 -13.74
CA PHE A 202 3.94 -8.12 -13.28
C PHE A 202 3.35 -9.53 -13.13
N LEU A 203 3.90 -10.48 -13.89
CA LEU A 203 3.44 -11.86 -13.97
C LEU A 203 4.44 -12.80 -13.30
N VAL A 204 4.03 -13.45 -12.21
CA VAL A 204 4.81 -14.57 -11.66
C VAL A 204 4.55 -15.81 -12.54
N PRO A 205 5.55 -16.33 -13.29
CA PRO A 205 5.34 -17.42 -14.25
C PRO A 205 4.89 -18.69 -13.54
N ALA A 206 4.09 -19.55 -14.18
CA ALA A 206 3.60 -20.78 -13.56
C ALA A 206 3.61 -21.96 -14.54
N SER A 207 4.13 -23.11 -14.11
CA SER A 207 3.86 -24.38 -14.79
C SER A 207 2.40 -24.80 -14.62
N ALA A 208 1.88 -25.65 -15.51
CA ALA A 208 0.52 -26.17 -15.44
C ALA A 208 0.19 -26.88 -14.10
N ALA A 209 1.20 -27.42 -13.41
CA ALA A 209 1.03 -28.00 -12.07
C ALA A 209 0.98 -26.94 -10.95
N GLN A 210 1.70 -25.82 -11.09
CA GLN A 210 1.66 -24.70 -10.14
C GLN A 210 0.38 -23.86 -10.30
N ALA A 211 -0.12 -23.67 -11.51
CA ALA A 211 -1.34 -22.92 -11.80
C ALA A 211 -2.65 -23.55 -11.27
N ARG A 212 -2.56 -24.79 -10.74
CA ARG A 212 -3.62 -25.51 -10.02
C ARG A 212 -3.60 -25.26 -8.50
N ILE A 213 -2.57 -24.61 -7.96
CA ILE A 213 -2.49 -24.26 -6.54
C ILE A 213 -3.25 -22.93 -6.37
N PRO A 214 -4.35 -22.89 -5.61
CA PRO A 214 -5.11 -21.65 -5.40
C PRO A 214 -4.27 -20.63 -4.62
N PHE A 215 -4.50 -19.35 -4.88
CA PHE A 215 -3.85 -18.22 -4.20
C PHE A 215 -2.30 -18.19 -4.23
N ALA A 216 -1.66 -19.00 -5.07
CA ALA A 216 -0.22 -18.98 -5.32
C ALA A 216 0.13 -18.25 -6.62
N ARG A 217 1.43 -18.04 -6.88
CA ARG A 217 1.97 -17.39 -8.08
C ARG A 217 1.50 -15.94 -8.23
N VAL A 218 1.60 -15.18 -7.15
CA VAL A 218 1.25 -13.76 -7.09
C VAL A 218 2.44 -12.93 -6.62
N ASN A 219 2.58 -11.75 -7.20
CA ASN A 219 3.43 -10.69 -6.68
C ASN A 219 2.58 -9.87 -5.71
N HIS A 220 2.90 -9.99 -4.42
CA HIS A 220 2.07 -9.53 -3.31
C HIS A 220 2.66 -8.31 -2.58
N ASN A 221 3.77 -7.76 -3.06
CA ASN A 221 4.33 -6.50 -2.55
C ASN A 221 3.36 -5.31 -2.70
N LYS A 222 3.52 -4.30 -1.83
CA LYS A 222 2.91 -2.97 -1.94
C LYS A 222 3.92 -1.93 -1.46
N TYR A 223 4.63 -1.29 -2.39
CA TYR A 223 5.61 -0.26 -2.06
C TYR A 223 5.64 0.84 -3.12
N MET A 224 6.22 1.98 -2.73
CA MET A 224 6.45 3.13 -3.59
C MET A 224 7.82 3.72 -3.27
N VAL A 225 8.49 4.25 -4.28
CA VAL A 225 9.76 4.97 -4.14
C VAL A 225 9.75 6.22 -5.02
N THR A 226 10.26 7.31 -4.46
CA THR A 226 10.43 8.62 -5.13
C THR A 226 11.90 9.03 -5.04
N GLU A 227 12.28 10.20 -5.56
CA GLU A 227 13.64 10.71 -5.37
C GLU A 227 13.96 11.05 -3.89
N LYS A 228 12.92 11.29 -3.07
CA LYS A 228 13.03 11.72 -1.66
C LYS A 228 12.77 10.63 -0.63
N ALA A 229 11.89 9.67 -0.91
CA ALA A 229 11.37 8.75 0.10
C ALA A 229 11.07 7.34 -0.44
N ALA A 230 11.01 6.40 0.50
CA ALA A 230 10.56 5.03 0.33
C ALA A 230 9.37 4.75 1.26
N TYR A 231 8.33 4.12 0.71
CA TYR A 231 7.14 3.66 1.43
C TYR A 231 7.00 2.16 1.22
N VAL A 232 6.93 1.37 2.30
CA VAL A 232 6.71 -0.09 2.25
C VAL A 232 5.54 -0.44 3.17
N GLY A 233 4.41 -0.89 2.60
CA GLY A 233 3.18 -1.11 3.36
C GLY A 233 2.51 -2.46 3.11
N THR A 234 1.53 -2.78 3.96
CA THR A 234 0.71 -4.02 3.82
C THR A 234 -0.58 -3.80 3.02
N SER A 235 -0.93 -2.54 2.76
CA SER A 235 -2.16 -2.08 2.10
C SER A 235 -2.11 -2.22 0.56
N ASN A 236 -3.03 -2.98 -0.05
CA ASN A 236 -3.30 -2.85 -1.49
C ASN A 236 -3.93 -1.48 -1.79
N TRP A 237 -3.80 -1.00 -3.02
CA TRP A 237 -4.20 0.36 -3.38
C TRP A 237 -5.68 0.39 -3.81
N SER A 238 -6.58 0.13 -2.85
CA SER A 238 -8.04 0.24 -2.99
C SER A 238 -8.71 0.69 -1.68
N GLY A 239 -9.88 1.32 -1.78
CA GLY A 239 -10.47 2.11 -0.69
C GLY A 239 -11.02 1.34 0.52
N ASP A 240 -11.05 0.00 0.52
CA ASP A 240 -11.32 -0.76 1.76
C ASP A 240 -10.04 -1.06 2.55
N TYR A 241 -8.90 -1.12 1.88
CA TYR A 241 -7.65 -0.68 2.49
C TYR A 241 -7.74 0.85 2.65
N PHE A 242 -6.91 1.47 3.48
CA PHE A 242 -7.06 2.89 3.87
C PHE A 242 -8.33 3.25 4.69
N GLU A 243 -9.50 2.63 4.47
CA GLU A 243 -10.72 2.92 5.26
C GLU A 243 -11.22 1.80 6.20
N ARG A 244 -10.93 0.51 5.98
CA ARG A 244 -11.63 -0.57 6.73
C ARG A 244 -10.81 -1.74 7.27
N THR A 245 -9.63 -2.08 6.73
CA THR A 245 -8.79 -3.15 7.33
C THR A 245 -7.76 -2.58 8.33
N ALA A 246 -7.13 -3.42 9.13
CA ALA A 246 -5.91 -3.06 9.84
C ALA A 246 -4.72 -3.08 8.87
N GLY A 247 -3.61 -2.44 9.24
CA GLY A 247 -2.41 -2.36 8.43
C GLY A 247 -1.44 -1.29 8.92
N SER A 248 -0.23 -1.34 8.39
CA SER A 248 0.85 -0.40 8.68
C SER A 248 1.79 -0.28 7.47
N ALA A 249 2.55 0.80 7.46
CA ALA A 249 3.66 0.98 6.53
C ALA A 249 4.87 1.61 7.22
N LEU A 250 6.05 1.27 6.71
CA LEU A 250 7.30 1.93 7.03
C LEU A 250 7.52 3.05 6.00
N VAL A 251 7.72 4.27 6.49
CA VAL A 251 8.13 5.42 5.68
C VAL A 251 9.56 5.79 6.04
N VAL A 252 10.40 5.92 5.02
CA VAL A 252 11.83 6.27 5.14
C VAL A 252 12.10 7.41 4.16
N ALA A 253 12.20 8.63 4.67
CA ALA A 253 12.67 9.77 3.89
C ALA A 253 14.20 9.83 3.94
N GLN A 254 14.82 9.76 2.76
CA GLN A 254 16.26 9.87 2.54
C GLN A 254 16.49 10.65 1.24
N PRO A 255 16.41 12.00 1.29
CA PRO A 255 16.58 12.82 0.10
C PRO A 255 18.03 12.80 -0.39
N GLY A 256 18.22 12.53 -1.68
CA GLY A 256 19.52 12.62 -2.36
C GLY A 256 19.96 11.33 -3.06
N ALA A 257 20.95 11.46 -3.94
CA ALA A 257 21.49 10.38 -4.78
C ALA A 257 22.52 9.49 -4.05
N GLY A 258 22.25 9.15 -2.78
CA GLY A 258 23.14 8.32 -1.98
C GLY A 258 23.12 6.85 -2.43
N ALA A 259 24.22 6.38 -3.03
CA ALA A 259 24.39 4.98 -3.39
C ALA A 259 24.30 4.09 -2.12
N GLY A 260 23.53 3.00 -2.19
CA GLY A 260 23.39 2.06 -1.07
C GLY A 260 22.45 2.48 0.07
N THR A 261 21.85 3.68 0.01
CA THR A 261 20.74 4.11 0.89
C THR A 261 19.59 3.10 0.89
N PHE A 262 18.74 3.09 1.92
CA PHE A 262 17.53 2.26 1.93
C PHE A 262 16.62 2.59 0.74
N ARG A 263 16.46 3.90 0.48
CA ARG A 263 15.67 4.46 -0.63
C ARG A 263 16.22 4.07 -2.01
N GLN A 264 17.54 4.00 -2.19
CA GLN A 264 18.12 3.50 -3.45
C GLN A 264 17.92 1.98 -3.60
N ARG A 265 18.20 1.17 -2.56
CA ARG A 265 18.01 -0.29 -2.62
C ARG A 265 16.57 -0.69 -2.97
N LEU A 266 15.58 0.08 -2.53
CA LEU A 266 14.19 -0.13 -2.93
C LEU A 266 13.92 0.22 -4.40
N GLN A 267 14.55 1.27 -4.92
CA GLN A 267 14.50 1.58 -6.36
C GLN A 267 15.21 0.50 -7.19
N ASP A 268 16.34 -0.04 -6.74
CA ASP A 268 17.05 -1.11 -7.45
C ASP A 268 16.17 -2.38 -7.57
N VAL A 269 15.35 -2.67 -6.54
CA VAL A 269 14.32 -3.72 -6.59
C VAL A 269 13.21 -3.39 -7.59
N PHE A 270 12.81 -2.12 -7.71
CA PHE A 270 11.85 -1.67 -8.71
C PHE A 270 12.40 -1.84 -10.12
N GLU A 271 13.57 -1.30 -10.44
CA GLU A 271 14.16 -1.39 -11.78
C GLU A 271 14.41 -2.83 -12.22
N ARG A 272 14.88 -3.68 -11.28
CA ARG A 272 15.03 -5.12 -11.54
C ARG A 272 13.72 -5.77 -11.95
N ASP A 273 12.63 -5.48 -11.24
CA ASP A 273 11.32 -6.07 -11.53
C ASP A 273 10.70 -5.45 -12.80
N TRP A 274 10.83 -4.13 -12.99
CA TRP A 274 10.33 -3.32 -14.11
C TRP A 274 10.95 -3.70 -15.46
N GLY A 275 12.28 -3.86 -15.49
CA GLY A 275 13.05 -4.29 -16.66
C GLY A 275 13.10 -5.80 -16.86
N SER A 276 12.46 -6.59 -15.99
CA SER A 276 12.42 -8.04 -16.15
C SER A 276 11.44 -8.47 -17.26
N ARG A 277 11.69 -9.64 -17.84
CA ARG A 277 10.76 -10.35 -18.76
C ARG A 277 9.39 -10.73 -18.15
N TYR A 278 9.18 -10.43 -16.86
CA TYR A 278 7.94 -10.66 -16.13
C TYR A 278 7.07 -9.41 -16.05
N SER A 279 7.63 -8.25 -16.40
CA SER A 279 6.96 -6.97 -16.60
C SER A 279 6.55 -6.85 -18.06
N VAL A 280 5.29 -6.50 -18.31
CA VAL A 280 4.73 -6.32 -19.66
C VAL A 280 3.79 -5.11 -19.69
N ASP A 281 3.69 -4.45 -20.84
CA ASP A 281 2.91 -3.22 -20.98
C ASP A 281 1.39 -3.42 -20.86
N ILE A 282 0.65 -2.41 -20.38
CA ILE A 282 -0.82 -2.42 -20.31
C ILE A 282 -1.50 -2.09 -21.65
N GLY A 283 -0.74 -1.70 -22.67
CA GLY A 283 -1.12 -1.58 -24.08
C GLY A 283 -1.00 -2.90 -24.84
N ASP A 284 0.10 -3.66 -24.66
CA ASP A 284 0.37 -5.00 -25.24
C ASP A 284 -0.51 -6.13 -24.65
N ALA A 285 -1.72 -5.75 -24.27
CA ALA A 285 -2.48 -6.30 -23.16
C ALA A 285 -3.79 -6.95 -23.60
N GLU A 286 -4.01 -7.07 -24.90
CA GLU A 286 -5.32 -7.43 -25.47
C GLU A 286 -5.71 -8.91 -25.24
N SER A 287 -4.95 -9.66 -24.43
CA SER A 287 -5.19 -11.07 -24.07
C SER A 287 -5.51 -11.34 -22.58
N TRP A 288 -5.62 -10.32 -21.71
CA TRP A 288 -5.61 -10.55 -20.25
C TRP A 288 -6.75 -11.38 -19.67
N GLY A 289 -7.95 -11.38 -20.26
CA GLY A 289 -9.09 -12.17 -19.74
C GLY A 289 -8.80 -13.69 -19.61
N GLY A 290 -7.85 -14.22 -20.40
CA GLY A 290 -7.40 -15.62 -20.28
C GLY A 290 -6.21 -15.85 -19.33
N ARG A 291 -5.51 -14.78 -18.94
CA ARG A 291 -4.23 -14.79 -18.20
C ARG A 291 -4.35 -14.32 -16.75
N CYS A 292 -5.17 -13.29 -16.48
CA CYS A 292 -5.35 -12.70 -15.15
C CYS A 292 -6.84 -12.42 -14.88
N GLY A 293 -7.23 -12.53 -13.61
CA GLY A 293 -8.61 -12.57 -13.16
C GLY A 293 -9.22 -13.98 -13.15
N PRO A 294 -10.40 -14.13 -12.52
CA PRO A 294 -11.12 -15.40 -12.48
C PRO A 294 -11.56 -15.79 -13.89
N ARG A 295 -11.45 -17.10 -14.18
CA ARG A 295 -12.09 -17.74 -15.33
C ARG A 295 -13.47 -18.24 -14.92
#